data_AF-A0AAV0BU07-F1
#
_entry.id   AF-A0AAV0BU07-F1
#
_cell.length_a   1.000
_cell.length_b   1.000
_cell.length_c   1.000
_cell.angle_alpha   90.00
_cell.angle_beta   90.00
_cell.angle_gamma   90.00
#
_symmetry.space_group_name_H-M   'P 1'
#
loop_
_entity.id
_entity.type
_entity.pdbx_description
1 polymer ?
#
loop_
_entity_poly.entity_id
_entity_poly.type
_entity_poly.pdbx_seq_one_letter_code
_entity_poly.pdbx_strand_id
1 'polypeptide(L)'
;RRQLTKIKPMDKRLIFDGTNVEKFIQRYEVAAALDGADGEDMVLQVGIFAKDEDIQEEIEEMEGYLERNWGLLKEEMIEKWGDEDTLRRYTKDDLVDLSIRKSEQGGIKDKQDYKEFMAEFNTILKYLTRNGYINHEDEAKDLLLN
;
A
#
# COMPACT_ATOMS: atom_id res chain seq x y z
N ARG A 1 -29.50 9.98 -17.73
CA ARG A 1 -28.41 10.64 -16.97
C ARG A 1 -27.85 9.61 -16.03
N ARG A 2 -26.54 9.38 -16.06
CA ARG A 2 -25.85 8.52 -15.11
C ARG A 2 -25.93 9.14 -13.70
N GLN A 3 -26.05 8.32 -12.66
CA GLN A 3 -26.00 8.77 -11.26
C GLN A 3 -24.62 8.48 -10.69
N LEU A 4 -24.13 9.39 -9.83
CA LEU A 4 -22.90 9.21 -9.08
C LEU A 4 -23.07 8.10 -8.05
N THR A 5 -22.21 7.09 -8.09
CA THR A 5 -22.24 6.00 -7.11
C THR A 5 -21.44 6.40 -5.87
N LYS A 6 -22.11 6.54 -4.72
CA LYS A 6 -21.45 6.97 -3.48
C LYS A 6 -20.53 5.88 -2.93
N ILE A 7 -19.25 6.21 -2.77
CA ILE A 7 -18.25 5.34 -2.14
C ILE A 7 -18.33 5.51 -0.63
N LYS A 8 -18.44 4.40 0.09
CA LYS A 8 -18.51 4.38 1.55
C LYS A 8 -17.15 3.97 2.11
N PRO A 9 -16.67 4.66 3.16
CA PRO A 9 -15.46 4.21 3.85
C PRO A 9 -15.68 2.81 4.44
N MET A 10 -14.76 1.88 4.12
CA MET A 10 -14.78 0.51 4.68
C MET A 10 -14.68 0.51 6.21
N ASP A 11 -14.01 1.51 6.79
CA ASP A 11 -13.98 1.81 8.21
C ASP A 11 -13.70 3.31 8.45
N LYS A 12 -13.79 3.78 9.69
CA LYS A 12 -13.49 5.19 10.07
C LYS A 12 -12.04 5.62 9.79
N ARG A 13 -11.18 4.73 9.30
CA ARG A 13 -9.75 4.98 9.05
C ARG A 13 -9.42 5.00 7.56
N LEU A 14 -10.40 4.99 6.67
CA LEU A 14 -10.16 5.32 5.26
C LEU A 14 -10.16 6.83 5.12
N ILE A 15 -9.05 7.45 5.53
CA ILE A 15 -8.78 8.88 5.41
C ILE A 15 -7.34 9.01 4.93
N PHE A 16 -7.10 9.89 3.96
CA PHE A 16 -5.78 10.21 3.44
C PHE A 16 -5.21 11.43 4.14
N ASP A 17 -4.04 11.27 4.75
CA ASP A 17 -3.36 12.31 5.53
C ASP A 17 -2.04 12.76 4.90
N GLY A 18 -1.85 12.49 3.60
CA GLY A 18 -0.63 12.79 2.87
C GLY A 18 0.47 11.73 3.04
N THR A 19 0.19 10.60 3.71
CA THR A 19 1.14 9.50 3.91
C THR A 19 0.59 8.17 3.42
N ASN A 20 1.49 7.21 3.11
CA ASN A 20 1.13 5.85 2.68
C ASN A 20 0.13 5.83 1.52
N VAL A 21 0.36 6.68 0.51
CA VAL A 21 -0.60 6.95 -0.57
C VAL A 21 -1.03 5.69 -1.33
N GLU A 22 -0.13 4.74 -1.55
CA GLU A 22 -0.45 3.49 -2.24
C GLU A 22 -1.43 2.63 -1.46
N LYS A 23 -1.27 2.58 -0.13
CA LYS A 23 -2.19 1.86 0.75
C LYS A 23 -3.54 2.55 0.83
N PHE A 24 -3.56 3.88 0.82
CA PHE A 24 -4.80 4.64 0.72
C PHE A 24 -5.52 4.32 -0.61
N ILE A 25 -4.83 4.46 -1.74
CA ILE A 25 -5.35 4.16 -3.09
C ILE A 25 -5.92 2.74 -3.15
N GLN A 26 -5.17 1.74 -2.69
CA GLN A 26 -5.61 0.34 -2.69
C GLN A 26 -6.93 0.16 -1.92
N ARG A 27 -7.03 0.72 -0.71
CA ARG A 27 -8.24 0.58 0.11
C ARG A 27 -9.41 1.37 -0.46
N TYR A 28 -9.14 2.50 -1.10
CA TYR A 28 -10.16 3.31 -1.77
C TYR A 28 -10.73 2.61 -3.01
N GLU A 29 -9.87 1.99 -3.83
CA GLU A 29 -10.28 1.16 -4.97
C GLU A 29 -11.14 -0.03 -4.55
N VAL A 30 -10.78 -0.72 -3.46
CA VAL A 30 -11.61 -1.81 -2.92
C VAL A 30 -12.98 -1.29 -2.46
N ALA A 31 -13.03 -0.14 -1.78
CA ALA A 31 -14.29 0.47 -1.37
C ALA A 31 -15.17 0.83 -2.58
N ALA A 32 -14.58 1.45 -3.61
CA ALA A 32 -15.27 1.81 -4.84
C ALA A 32 -15.83 0.58 -5.56
N ALA A 33 -15.02 -0.48 -5.69
CA ALA A 33 -15.46 -1.73 -6.30
C ALA A 33 -16.62 -2.39 -5.54
N LEU A 34 -16.60 -2.36 -4.20
CA LEU A 34 -17.67 -2.91 -3.37
C LEU A 34 -18.99 -2.13 -3.51
N ASP A 35 -18.92 -0.82 -3.69
CA ASP A 35 -20.09 0.03 -3.91
C ASP A 35 -20.51 0.11 -5.38
N GLY A 36 -19.72 -0.42 -6.31
CA GLY A 36 -19.98 -0.39 -7.75
C GLY A 36 -19.70 0.96 -8.41
N ALA A 37 -18.82 1.75 -7.81
CA ALA A 37 -18.32 3.01 -8.37
C ALA A 37 -17.24 2.73 -9.44
N ASP A 38 -17.23 3.53 -10.50
CA ASP A 38 -16.16 3.48 -11.51
C ASP A 38 -15.13 4.60 -11.33
N GLY A 39 -14.18 4.70 -12.26
CA GLY A 39 -13.09 5.69 -12.18
C GLY A 39 -13.55 7.15 -12.11
N GLU A 40 -14.65 7.53 -12.77
CA GLU A 40 -15.16 8.91 -12.70
C GLU A 40 -15.79 9.18 -11.33
N ASP A 41 -16.56 8.22 -10.80
CA ASP A 41 -17.12 8.29 -9.45
C ASP A 41 -16.00 8.41 -8.39
N MET A 42 -14.88 7.70 -8.61
CA MET A 42 -13.71 7.71 -7.74
C MET A 42 -12.99 9.06 -7.74
N VAL A 43 -12.74 9.63 -8.91
CA VAL A 43 -12.12 10.96 -9.02
C VAL A 43 -12.96 12.00 -8.29
N LEU A 44 -14.27 12.01 -8.51
CA LEU A 44 -15.16 13.01 -7.92
C LEU A 44 -15.28 12.93 -6.38
N GLN A 45 -14.94 11.79 -5.79
CA GLN A 45 -15.15 11.56 -4.36
C GLN A 45 -13.86 11.48 -3.55
N VAL A 46 -12.68 11.30 -4.17
CA VAL A 46 -11.43 11.04 -3.43
C VAL A 46 -11.07 12.18 -2.47
N GLY A 47 -11.37 13.43 -2.83
CA GLY A 47 -11.16 14.60 -1.97
C GLY A 47 -11.93 14.56 -0.64
N ILE A 48 -13.10 13.91 -0.62
CA ILE A 48 -13.91 13.74 0.62
C ILE A 48 -13.19 12.85 1.64
N PHE A 49 -12.27 12.01 1.17
CA PHE A 49 -11.46 11.14 2.01
C PHE A 49 -10.15 11.80 2.45
N ALA A 50 -9.88 13.04 2.07
CA ALA A 50 -8.77 13.81 2.62
C ALA A 50 -8.99 14.13 4.10
N LYS A 51 -7.89 14.24 4.85
CA LYS A 51 -7.90 14.55 6.29
C LYS A 51 -8.29 16.01 6.55
N ASP A 52 -7.90 16.91 5.67
CA ASP A 52 -8.07 18.36 5.76
C ASP A 52 -8.26 18.96 4.36
N GLU A 53 -8.65 20.24 4.35
CA GLU A 53 -8.94 21.02 3.14
C GLU A 53 -7.69 21.18 2.26
N ASP A 54 -6.51 21.34 2.87
CA ASP A 54 -5.25 21.47 2.14
C ASP A 54 -4.97 20.25 1.23
N ILE A 55 -5.06 19.03 1.79
CA ILE A 55 -4.88 17.80 0.99
C ILE A 55 -6.00 17.65 -0.06
N GLN A 56 -7.22 18.05 0.29
CA GLN A 56 -8.34 18.00 -0.65
C GLN A 56 -8.07 18.91 -1.87
N GLU A 57 -7.72 20.17 -1.64
CA GLU A 57 -7.40 21.13 -2.69
C GLU A 57 -6.25 20.63 -3.57
N GLU A 58 -5.18 20.11 -2.95
CA GLU A 58 -4.05 19.55 -3.69
C GLU A 58 -4.46 18.39 -4.63
N ILE A 59 -5.42 17.54 -4.24
CA ILE A 59 -5.95 16.47 -5.11
C ILE A 59 -6.84 17.05 -6.21
N GLU A 60 -7.67 18.05 -5.90
CA GLU A 60 -8.63 18.65 -6.83
C GLU A 60 -7.95 19.52 -7.91
N GLU A 61 -6.73 19.99 -7.65
CA GLU A 61 -5.89 20.74 -8.59
C GLU A 61 -5.09 19.86 -9.57
N MET A 62 -5.00 18.55 -9.33
CA MET A 62 -4.27 17.61 -10.20
C MET A 62 -4.93 17.40 -11.56
N GLU A 63 -4.12 17.16 -12.60
CA GLU A 63 -4.60 17.02 -13.98
C GLU A 63 -5.57 15.84 -14.12
N GLY A 64 -5.25 14.70 -13.50
CA GLY A 64 -6.12 13.53 -13.47
C GLY A 64 -7.48 13.79 -12.81
N TYR A 65 -7.56 14.71 -11.85
CA TYR A 65 -8.84 15.12 -11.27
C TYR A 65 -9.67 15.94 -12.26
N LEU A 66 -9.03 16.92 -12.91
CA LEU A 66 -9.66 17.81 -13.88
C LEU A 66 -10.14 17.05 -15.14
N GLU A 67 -9.35 16.06 -15.58
CA GLU A 67 -9.66 15.21 -16.73
C GLU A 67 -10.63 14.07 -16.42
N ARG A 68 -11.02 13.88 -15.14
CA ARG A 68 -11.82 12.73 -14.69
C ARG A 68 -11.16 11.38 -15.00
N ASN A 69 -9.83 11.36 -14.93
CA ASN A 69 -9.00 10.21 -15.23
C ASN A 69 -8.37 9.67 -13.95
N TRP A 70 -8.98 8.63 -13.38
CA TRP A 70 -8.46 7.97 -12.18
C TRP A 70 -7.05 7.39 -12.35
N GLY A 71 -6.72 6.91 -13.55
CA GLY A 71 -5.39 6.37 -13.83
C GLY A 71 -4.30 7.43 -13.67
N LEU A 72 -4.48 8.58 -14.34
CA LEU A 72 -3.59 9.72 -14.25
C LEU A 72 -3.53 10.28 -12.82
N LEU A 73 -4.68 10.45 -12.17
CA LEU A 73 -4.74 10.99 -10.82
C LEU A 73 -3.93 10.13 -9.84
N LYS A 74 -3.99 8.80 -9.95
CA LYS A 74 -3.17 7.91 -9.11
C LYS A 74 -1.68 8.12 -9.31
N GLU A 75 -1.24 8.30 -10.55
CA GLU A 75 0.18 8.53 -10.86
C GLU A 75 0.66 9.83 -10.21
N GLU A 76 -0.10 10.92 -10.32
CA GLU A 76 0.20 12.21 -9.68
C GLU A 76 0.17 12.13 -8.15
N MET A 77 -0.81 11.42 -7.58
CA MET A 77 -0.87 11.19 -6.13
C MET A 77 0.35 10.42 -5.63
N ILE A 78 0.80 9.40 -6.36
CA ILE A 78 1.99 8.62 -6.02
C ILE A 78 3.27 9.44 -6.26
N GLU A 79 3.34 10.26 -7.29
CA GLU A 79 4.49 11.13 -7.52
C GLU A 79 4.65 12.18 -6.40
N LYS A 80 3.54 12.76 -5.93
CA LYS A 80 3.56 13.83 -4.92
C LYS A 80 3.71 13.31 -3.49
N TRP A 81 2.99 12.26 -3.11
CA TRP A 81 2.93 11.74 -1.74
C TRP A 81 3.47 10.32 -1.60
N GLY A 82 3.90 9.70 -2.70
CA GLY A 82 4.67 8.48 -2.66
C GLY A 82 6.06 8.79 -2.13
N ASP A 83 6.57 7.86 -1.36
CA ASP A 83 7.87 7.95 -0.77
C ASP A 83 8.79 6.96 -1.49
N GLU A 84 9.95 7.42 -1.96
CA GLU A 84 10.97 6.48 -2.45
C GLU A 84 11.55 5.64 -1.30
N ASP A 85 11.48 6.10 -0.03
CA ASP A 85 12.14 5.39 1.09
C ASP A 85 11.49 5.53 2.49
N THR A 86 10.58 6.47 2.74
CA THR A 86 10.08 6.72 4.10
C THR A 86 8.73 6.03 4.41
N LEU A 87 8.65 5.34 5.55
CA LEU A 87 7.49 4.65 6.16
C LEU A 87 7.25 3.16 5.85
N ARG A 88 8.16 2.48 5.15
CA ARG A 88 8.16 1.01 5.18
C ARG A 88 8.75 0.53 6.50
N ARG A 89 7.90 0.09 7.45
CA ARG A 89 8.38 -0.58 8.68
C ARG A 89 9.33 -1.74 8.34
N TYR A 90 9.04 -2.41 7.23
CA TYR A 90 9.93 -3.34 6.58
C TYR A 90 9.82 -3.22 5.06
N THR A 91 10.93 -3.47 4.35
CA THR A 91 11.07 -3.56 2.90
C THR A 91 11.31 -5.02 2.47
N LYS A 92 11.38 -5.28 1.15
CA LYS A 92 11.83 -6.60 0.66
C LYS A 92 13.30 -6.85 1.04
N ASP A 93 14.11 -5.81 1.09
CA ASP A 93 15.53 -5.90 1.47
C ASP A 93 15.70 -6.36 2.91
N ASP A 94 14.79 -5.99 3.82
CA ASP A 94 14.81 -6.53 5.20
C ASP A 94 14.68 -8.07 5.26
N LEU A 95 13.97 -8.69 4.31
CA LEU A 95 13.94 -10.17 4.21
C LEU A 95 15.29 -10.73 3.76
N VAL A 96 15.92 -10.06 2.79
CA VAL A 96 17.23 -10.44 2.26
C VAL A 96 18.31 -10.28 3.32
N ASP A 97 18.35 -9.12 3.99
CA ASP A 97 19.29 -8.80 5.06
C ASP A 97 19.12 -9.72 6.27
N LEU A 98 17.88 -10.14 6.59
CA LEU A 98 17.65 -11.14 7.62
C LEU A 98 18.29 -12.48 7.26
N SER A 99 18.15 -12.94 6.01
CA SER A 99 18.78 -14.18 5.53
C SER A 99 20.30 -14.08 5.49
N ILE A 100 20.86 -12.96 5.01
CA ILE A 100 22.30 -12.70 4.98
C ILE A 100 22.89 -12.71 6.39
N ARG A 101 22.34 -11.89 7.31
CA ARG A 101 22.80 -11.85 8.71
C ARG A 101 22.77 -13.24 9.35
N LYS A 102 21.75 -14.04 9.02
CA LYS A 102 21.65 -15.40 9.56
C LYS A 102 22.73 -16.33 9.01
N SER A 103 23.01 -16.24 7.72
CA SER A 103 24.10 -16.97 7.06
C SER A 103 25.47 -16.60 7.68
N GLU A 104 25.74 -15.31 7.85
CA GLU A 104 26.99 -14.79 8.45
C GLU A 104 27.20 -15.27 9.89
N GLN A 105 26.12 -15.53 10.64
CA GLN A 105 26.18 -16.08 12.00
C GLN A 105 26.40 -17.61 12.04
N GLY A 106 26.62 -18.25 10.89
CA GLY A 106 26.81 -19.70 10.75
C GLY A 106 25.51 -20.47 10.48
N GLY A 107 24.47 -19.80 10.00
CA GLY A 107 23.19 -20.42 9.65
C GLY A 107 22.35 -20.83 10.87
N ILE A 108 21.36 -21.68 10.62
CA ILE A 108 20.43 -22.21 11.63
C ILE A 108 21.12 -23.34 12.40
N LYS A 109 21.33 -23.15 13.70
CA LYS A 109 22.14 -24.07 14.53
C LYS A 109 21.30 -25.15 15.22
N ASP A 110 20.07 -24.81 15.59
CA ASP A 110 19.17 -25.71 16.29
C ASP A 110 17.70 -25.32 16.09
N LYS A 111 16.81 -26.06 16.76
CA LYS A 111 15.36 -25.87 16.65
C LYS A 111 14.87 -24.56 17.26
N GLN A 112 15.52 -24.06 18.30
CA GLN A 112 15.13 -22.80 18.93
C GLN A 112 15.52 -21.63 18.03
N ASP A 113 16.74 -21.69 17.50
CA ASP A 113 17.29 -20.74 16.55
C ASP A 113 16.45 -20.64 15.27
N TYR A 114 15.96 -21.78 14.76
CA TYR A 114 15.00 -21.82 13.66
C TYR A 114 13.69 -21.07 13.96
N LYS A 115 13.14 -21.25 15.16
CA LYS A 115 11.88 -20.60 15.55
C LYS A 115 12.02 -19.09 15.64
N GLU A 116 13.15 -18.60 16.15
CA GLU A 116 13.43 -17.18 16.29
C GLU A 116 13.56 -16.52 14.91
N PHE A 117 14.35 -17.12 14.02
CA PHE A 117 14.46 -16.67 12.63
C PHE A 117 13.10 -16.63 11.93
N MET A 118 12.33 -17.72 12.01
CA MET A 118 11.01 -17.78 11.37
C MET A 118 10.01 -16.81 11.98
N ALA A 119 10.12 -16.45 13.26
CA ALA A 119 9.25 -15.46 13.88
C ALA A 119 9.49 -14.05 13.30
N GLU A 120 10.75 -13.66 13.13
CA GLU A 120 11.14 -12.38 12.53
C GLU A 120 10.77 -12.34 11.04
N PHE A 121 11.15 -13.38 10.28
CA PHE A 121 10.82 -13.51 8.86
C PHE A 121 9.31 -13.41 8.60
N ASN A 122 8.49 -14.14 9.36
CA ASN A 122 7.04 -14.08 9.23
C ASN A 122 6.45 -12.72 9.63
N THR A 123 7.09 -11.99 10.53
CA THR A 123 6.65 -10.65 10.93
C THR A 123 6.84 -9.68 9.77
N ILE A 124 8.01 -9.73 9.13
CA ILE A 124 8.35 -8.93 7.96
C ILE A 124 7.44 -9.30 6.78
N LEU A 125 7.34 -10.59 6.44
CA LEU A 125 6.53 -11.07 5.33
C LEU A 125 5.06 -10.67 5.49
N LYS A 126 4.46 -10.86 6.68
CA LYS A 126 3.07 -10.44 6.95
C LYS A 126 2.86 -8.94 6.79
N TYR A 127 3.84 -8.12 7.19
CA TYR A 127 3.77 -6.68 6.98
C TYR A 127 3.75 -6.37 5.48
N LEU A 128 4.68 -6.95 4.71
CA LEU A 128 4.80 -6.70 3.29
C LEU A 128 3.55 -7.15 2.52
N THR A 129 3.05 -8.34 2.79
CA THR A 129 1.81 -8.86 2.18
C THR A 129 0.60 -8.01 2.55
N ARG A 130 0.43 -7.62 3.82
CA ARG A 130 -0.72 -6.82 4.27
C ARG A 130 -0.79 -5.44 3.63
N ASN A 131 0.36 -4.87 3.28
CA ASN A 131 0.45 -3.58 2.65
C ASN A 131 0.59 -3.68 1.11
N GLY A 132 0.46 -4.89 0.53
CA GLY A 132 0.51 -5.08 -0.92
C GLY A 132 1.90 -4.97 -1.55
N TYR A 133 2.97 -4.99 -0.74
CA TYR A 133 4.34 -4.86 -1.24
C TYR A 133 4.91 -6.18 -1.81
N ILE A 134 4.32 -7.33 -1.47
CA ILE A 134 4.63 -8.64 -2.05
C ILE A 134 3.31 -9.39 -2.32
N ASN A 135 3.17 -9.97 -3.52
CA ASN A 135 2.06 -10.86 -3.84
C ASN A 135 2.35 -12.28 -3.34
N HIS A 136 1.33 -12.89 -2.70
CA HIS A 136 1.46 -14.03 -1.78
C HIS A 136 1.97 -15.34 -2.40
N GLU A 137 2.15 -15.42 -3.73
CA GLU A 137 2.36 -16.69 -4.43
C GLU A 137 3.69 -16.84 -5.18
N ASP A 138 4.33 -15.77 -5.67
CA ASP A 138 5.45 -15.92 -6.60
C ASP A 138 6.84 -15.58 -6.02
N GLU A 139 6.98 -14.62 -5.09
CA GLU A 139 8.31 -14.13 -4.67
C GLU A 139 8.82 -14.71 -3.33
N ALA A 140 7.93 -15.16 -2.44
CA ALA A 140 8.33 -15.66 -1.11
C ALA A 140 9.15 -16.96 -1.19
N LYS A 141 9.00 -17.75 -2.26
CA LYS A 141 9.80 -18.95 -2.52
C LYS A 141 11.20 -18.62 -3.02
N ASP A 142 11.33 -17.62 -3.90
CA ASP A 142 12.63 -17.20 -4.42
C ASP A 142 13.51 -16.57 -3.33
N LEU A 143 12.91 -15.88 -2.36
CA LEU A 143 13.63 -15.29 -1.22
C LEU A 143 14.13 -16.31 -0.18
N LEU A 144 13.60 -17.55 -0.19
CA LEU A 144 14.02 -18.64 0.70
C LEU A 144 15.01 -19.61 0.03
N LEU A 145 15.20 -19.51 -1.29
CA LEU A 145 15.96 -20.46 -2.11
C LEU A 145 17.28 -19.91 -2.67
N ASN A 146 17.58 -18.63 -2.43
CA ASN A 146 18.84 -17.99 -2.83
C ASN A 146 19.76 -17.76 -1.62
#